data_AF-A0A553NH69-F1
#
_entry.id   AF-A0A553NH69-F1
#
_cell.length_a   1.000
_cell.length_b   1.000
_cell.length_c   1.000
_cell.angle_alpha   90.00
_cell.angle_beta   90.00
_cell.angle_gamma   90.00
#
_symmetry.space_group_name_H-M   'P 1'
#
loop_
_entity.id
_entity.type
_entity.pdbx_description
1 polymer ?
#
loop_
_entity_poly.entity_id
_entity_poly.type
_entity_poly.pdbx_seq_one_letter_code
_entity_poly.pdbx_strand_id
1 'polypeptide(L)'
;MDTSELIMEQTEVNEGQTELDMNDMELEKPGSLEDLIRTLHKIFQSDSVNVEQVQKLMESYESKPSEWMKFAKFDQYRYTRNLVDEGNGKFNLMILCWGEGHGSSIHDHTDSHCFLKLLQGSLKETLFNWPDKSHQNGMTPRAQTILQENQCAYINDSLGLHRVENVSHTEPAVSLHLYSPPFQSCRTFDQRTGHSNTVRMTFWSRFGHRTPYERLDVKLKVSSFENHKHQLLKSRQVAFAKIEERWVHQAGLRLQRLTFSVVEKAHYVFGSEAQTPSALSLAADIVHSCVIHLDRTHEHIHRLESEFEPPLIVADKSEGTQHFAGEQLNLFQSSPHEPD
;
A
#
# COMPACT_ATOMS: atom_id res chain seq x y z
N MET A 1 23.74 46.28 -74.10
CA MET A 1 22.41 46.79 -73.72
C MET A 1 21.70 45.66 -73.02
N ASP A 2 21.17 46.03 -71.87
CA ASP A 2 20.52 45.24 -70.83
C ASP A 2 19.09 44.80 -71.24
N THR A 3 18.44 44.06 -70.33
CA THR A 3 17.00 43.86 -70.10
C THR A 3 16.32 42.75 -70.91
N SER A 4 16.12 41.55 -70.33
CA SER A 4 15.06 41.15 -69.36
C SER A 4 13.72 40.91 -70.05
N GLU A 5 13.26 39.67 -70.21
CA GLU A 5 12.37 38.94 -69.28
C GLU A 5 11.09 38.62 -70.08
N LEU A 6 10.57 37.40 -69.98
CA LEU A 6 9.17 37.15 -69.64
C LEU A 6 8.88 35.63 -69.63
N ILE A 7 8.51 35.15 -68.44
CA ILE A 7 7.48 34.14 -68.15
C ILE A 7 7.82 32.68 -68.50
N MET A 8 8.16 31.92 -67.46
CA MET A 8 7.44 30.68 -67.16
C MET A 8 7.39 30.48 -65.64
N GLU A 9 6.17 30.66 -65.12
CA GLU A 9 5.80 30.68 -63.72
C GLU A 9 5.46 29.27 -63.25
N GLN A 10 6.09 28.88 -62.13
CA GLN A 10 5.59 28.11 -60.99
C GLN A 10 4.73 26.86 -61.23
N THR A 11 5.22 25.72 -60.73
CA THR A 11 4.56 24.93 -59.68
C THR A 11 5.56 23.88 -59.21
N GLU A 12 6.18 24.05 -58.04
CA GLU A 12 6.67 22.90 -57.29
C GLU A 12 6.57 23.21 -55.79
N VAL A 13 5.88 22.29 -55.14
CA VAL A 13 5.37 22.33 -53.78
C VAL A 13 6.55 22.18 -52.81
N ASN A 14 6.68 23.13 -51.88
CA ASN A 14 7.67 23.05 -50.80
C ASN A 14 7.12 22.12 -49.69
N GLU A 15 7.26 20.80 -49.88
CA GLU A 15 6.88 19.75 -48.92
C GLU A 15 8.08 19.16 -48.15
N GLY A 16 9.26 19.78 -48.22
CA GLY A 16 10.51 19.18 -47.73
C GLY A 16 11.19 19.84 -46.53
N GLN A 17 10.59 20.84 -45.88
CA GLN A 17 11.34 21.75 -45.00
C GLN A 17 10.86 21.86 -43.54
N THR A 18 10.12 20.87 -43.04
CA THR A 18 9.65 20.86 -41.63
C THR A 18 10.06 19.63 -40.81
N GLU A 19 10.94 18.74 -41.32
CA GLU A 19 11.37 17.53 -40.58
C GLU A 19 12.84 17.56 -40.10
N LEU A 20 13.56 18.67 -40.24
CA LEU A 20 15.00 18.75 -39.95
C LEU A 20 15.39 19.74 -38.85
N ASP A 21 14.60 19.89 -37.77
CA ASP A 21 15.04 20.80 -36.68
C ASP A 21 14.55 20.45 -35.26
N MET A 22 14.57 19.17 -34.88
CA MET A 22 14.25 18.78 -33.49
C MET A 22 15.12 17.64 -32.92
N ASN A 23 16.41 17.54 -33.28
CA ASN A 23 17.21 16.43 -32.75
C ASN A 23 18.67 16.66 -32.35
N ASP A 24 19.16 17.89 -32.27
CA ASP A 24 20.48 18.15 -31.65
C ASP A 24 20.53 19.56 -31.05
N MET A 25 19.67 19.86 -30.08
CA MET A 25 19.95 20.98 -29.20
C MET A 25 21.11 20.52 -28.30
N GLU A 26 22.33 20.89 -28.68
CA GLU A 26 23.55 20.65 -27.90
C GLU A 26 23.31 21.25 -26.51
N LEU A 27 22.99 20.39 -25.54
CA LEU A 27 22.68 20.84 -24.19
C LEU A 27 23.96 21.32 -23.54
N GLU A 28 24.05 22.62 -23.33
CA GLU A 28 25.15 23.21 -22.57
C GLU A 28 25.24 22.55 -21.20
N LYS A 29 26.46 22.13 -20.83
CA LYS A 29 26.76 21.56 -19.52
C LYS A 29 26.32 22.52 -18.41
N PRO A 30 25.51 22.08 -17.42
CA PRO A 30 25.10 22.93 -16.31
C PRO A 30 26.30 23.40 -15.48
N GLY A 31 26.43 24.72 -15.30
CA GLY A 31 27.47 25.31 -14.45
C GLY A 31 27.23 25.12 -12.95
N SER A 32 25.98 24.91 -12.56
CA SER A 32 25.51 24.75 -11.17
C SER A 32 24.25 23.88 -11.09
N LEU A 33 23.87 23.45 -9.89
CA LEU A 33 22.59 22.77 -9.61
C LEU A 33 21.39 23.62 -10.06
N GLU A 34 21.45 24.94 -9.87
CA GLU A 34 20.39 25.85 -10.29
C GLU A 34 20.26 25.90 -11.82
N ASP A 35 21.38 25.85 -12.55
CA ASP A 35 21.37 25.76 -14.01
C ASP A 35 20.81 24.42 -14.47
N LEU A 36 21.14 23.31 -13.79
CA LEU A 36 20.58 22.00 -14.07
C LEU A 36 19.07 22.02 -13.89
N ILE A 37 18.57 22.53 -12.76
CA ILE A 37 17.12 22.66 -12.49
C ILE A 37 16.44 23.49 -13.59
N ARG A 38 17.01 24.64 -13.93
CA ARG A 38 16.46 25.52 -14.98
C ARG A 38 16.38 24.81 -16.34
N THR A 39 17.38 24.02 -16.72
CA THR A 39 17.37 23.27 -17.97
C THR A 39 16.39 22.09 -17.93
N LEU A 40 16.27 21.39 -16.80
CA LEU A 40 15.26 20.36 -16.60
C LEU A 40 13.84 20.91 -16.76
N HIS A 41 13.55 22.08 -16.18
CA HIS A 41 12.27 22.78 -16.38
C HIS A 41 11.96 23.02 -17.87
N LYS A 42 12.97 23.37 -18.68
CA LYS A 42 12.79 23.56 -20.14
C LYS A 42 12.51 22.23 -20.85
N ILE A 43 13.28 21.18 -20.56
CA ILE A 43 13.10 19.86 -21.20
C ILE A 43 11.69 19.32 -20.89
N PHE A 44 11.28 19.38 -19.63
CA PHE A 44 9.96 18.91 -19.21
C PHE A 44 8.83 19.93 -19.51
N GLN A 45 9.02 20.94 -20.36
CA GLN A 45 7.88 21.69 -20.91
C GLN A 45 7.12 20.85 -21.94
N SER A 46 7.83 20.01 -22.69
CA SER A 46 7.22 19.04 -23.60
C SER A 46 6.48 17.93 -22.83
N ASP A 47 5.53 17.27 -23.48
CA ASP A 47 4.87 16.06 -22.96
C ASP A 47 5.65 14.78 -23.28
N SER A 48 6.61 14.84 -24.21
CA SER A 48 7.53 13.75 -24.52
C SER A 48 8.84 13.90 -23.76
N VAL A 49 9.29 12.82 -23.10
CA VAL A 49 10.58 12.79 -22.39
C VAL A 49 11.61 12.04 -23.24
N ASN A 50 12.65 12.74 -23.70
CA ASN A 50 13.83 12.09 -24.26
C ASN A 50 14.75 11.62 -23.12
N VAL A 51 14.71 10.32 -22.81
CA VAL A 51 15.44 9.72 -21.69
C VAL A 51 16.95 9.93 -21.81
N GLU A 52 17.52 9.70 -22.98
CA GLU A 52 18.97 9.85 -23.20
C GLU A 52 19.42 11.29 -23.00
N GLN A 53 18.62 12.24 -23.45
CA GLN A 53 18.88 13.66 -23.28
C GLN A 53 18.91 14.05 -21.78
N VAL A 54 17.91 13.63 -21.01
CA VAL A 54 17.83 13.92 -19.56
C VAL A 54 18.97 13.24 -18.80
N GLN A 55 19.26 11.97 -19.11
CA GLN A 55 20.35 11.23 -18.47
C GLN A 55 21.71 11.90 -18.73
N LYS A 56 22.02 12.25 -19.98
CA LYS A 56 23.25 12.98 -20.34
C LYS A 56 23.34 14.35 -19.64
N LEU A 57 22.23 15.10 -19.59
CA LEU A 57 22.19 16.38 -18.89
C LEU A 57 22.51 16.22 -17.40
N MET A 58 21.83 15.29 -16.72
CA MET A 58 22.07 15.03 -15.30
C MET A 58 23.51 14.57 -15.08
N GLU A 59 24.02 13.63 -15.88
CA GLU A 59 25.40 13.15 -15.81
C GLU A 59 26.43 14.28 -16.00
N SER A 60 26.18 15.22 -16.92
CA SER A 60 27.10 16.34 -17.23
C SER A 60 27.25 17.37 -16.11
N TYR A 61 26.27 17.50 -15.21
CA TYR A 61 26.41 18.34 -14.01
C TYR A 61 27.49 17.76 -13.10
N GLU A 62 28.55 18.53 -12.82
CA GLU A 62 29.58 18.12 -11.86
C GLU A 62 29.12 18.45 -10.43
N SER A 63 29.04 17.42 -9.58
CA SER A 63 28.61 17.56 -8.19
C SER A 63 29.49 18.55 -7.42
N LYS A 64 28.84 19.53 -6.80
CA LYS A 64 29.48 20.53 -5.93
C LYS A 64 28.76 20.56 -4.59
N PRO A 65 29.36 20.02 -3.50
CA PRO A 65 28.71 19.95 -2.20
C PRO A 65 28.12 21.27 -1.71
N SER A 66 28.80 22.40 -1.97
CA SER A 66 28.32 23.74 -1.61
C SER A 66 26.93 24.09 -2.17
N GLU A 67 26.52 23.50 -3.29
CA GLU A 67 25.24 23.79 -3.95
C GLU A 67 24.08 22.97 -3.37
N TRP A 68 24.35 21.73 -2.95
CA TRP A 68 23.32 20.78 -2.54
C TRP A 68 23.30 20.45 -1.04
N MET A 69 24.34 20.80 -0.27
CA MET A 69 24.46 20.47 1.16
C MET A 69 23.25 20.95 1.99
N LYS A 70 22.60 22.06 1.61
CA LYS A 70 21.37 22.56 2.26
C LYS A 70 20.22 21.53 2.27
N PHE A 71 20.19 20.64 1.29
CA PHE A 71 19.20 19.56 1.15
C PHE A 71 19.66 18.24 1.77
N ALA A 72 20.96 18.06 2.01
CA ALA A 72 21.53 16.79 2.47
C ALA A 72 21.27 16.53 3.97
N LYS A 73 20.03 16.15 4.29
CA LYS A 73 19.59 15.90 5.67
C LYS A 73 19.49 14.40 5.95
N PHE A 74 20.48 13.86 6.63
CA PHE A 74 20.53 12.45 7.00
C PHE A 74 19.59 12.12 8.17
N ASP A 75 19.27 10.83 8.28
CA ASP A 75 18.69 10.19 9.46
C ASP A 75 19.62 9.03 9.84
N GLN A 76 19.67 8.67 11.12
CA GLN A 76 20.60 7.64 11.60
C GLN A 76 20.22 6.23 11.13
N TYR A 77 18.93 5.93 10.97
CA TYR A 77 18.43 4.56 10.86
C TYR A 77 17.97 4.18 9.45
N ARG A 78 17.75 5.18 8.59
CA ARG A 78 17.26 4.95 7.23
C ARG A 78 17.69 6.07 6.30
N TYR A 79 17.72 5.77 5.02
CA TYR A 79 17.93 6.80 4.00
C TYR A 79 16.76 7.80 4.03
N THR A 80 17.04 9.05 3.68
CA THR A 80 16.06 10.14 3.67
C THR A 80 15.79 10.62 2.27
N ARG A 81 14.58 11.15 2.02
CA ARG A 81 14.17 11.76 0.75
C ARG A 81 13.95 13.25 0.95
N ASN A 82 14.76 14.09 0.32
CA ASN A 82 14.78 15.54 0.53
C ASN A 82 14.39 16.24 -0.77
N LEU A 83 13.17 16.76 -0.85
CA LEU A 83 12.67 17.41 -2.06
C LEU A 83 13.47 18.69 -2.33
N VAL A 84 14.00 18.79 -3.54
CA VAL A 84 14.79 19.92 -4.04
C VAL A 84 13.90 20.85 -4.86
N ASP A 85 13.14 20.28 -5.80
CA ASP A 85 12.29 21.02 -6.73
C ASP A 85 11.05 20.18 -7.08
N GLU A 86 9.89 20.83 -7.19
CA GLU A 86 8.59 20.19 -7.55
C GLU A 86 8.33 20.19 -9.07
N GLY A 87 9.33 20.63 -9.84
CA GLY A 87 9.21 20.82 -11.26
C GLY A 87 8.11 21.81 -11.62
N ASN A 88 7.60 21.63 -12.83
CA ASN A 88 6.43 22.32 -13.37
C ASN A 88 5.16 21.43 -13.25
N GLY A 89 5.11 20.56 -12.24
CA GLY A 89 4.09 19.53 -12.08
C GLY A 89 4.35 18.24 -12.87
N LYS A 90 5.37 18.21 -13.74
CA LYS A 90 5.71 17.04 -14.58
C LYS A 90 6.88 16.21 -14.05
N PHE A 91 7.65 16.71 -13.08
CA PHE A 91 8.69 15.93 -12.43
C PHE A 91 8.91 16.37 -10.98
N ASN A 92 9.45 15.47 -10.15
CA ASN A 92 10.02 15.80 -8.85
C ASN A 92 11.53 15.60 -8.89
N LEU A 93 12.28 16.58 -8.40
CA LEU A 93 13.72 16.46 -8.17
C LEU A 93 13.99 16.40 -6.67
N MET A 94 14.72 15.38 -6.22
CA MET A 94 15.00 15.19 -4.80
C MET A 94 16.38 14.60 -4.56
N ILE A 95 16.96 14.93 -3.41
CA ILE A 95 18.21 14.33 -2.94
C ILE A 95 17.88 13.23 -1.94
N LEU A 96 18.45 12.05 -2.18
CA LEU A 96 18.46 10.96 -1.22
C LEU A 96 19.80 10.92 -0.49
N CYS A 97 19.73 10.81 0.83
CA CYS A 97 20.90 10.71 1.70
C CYS A 97 20.94 9.32 2.32
N TRP A 98 22.06 8.62 2.13
CA TRP A 98 22.25 7.24 2.53
C TRP A 98 23.38 7.21 3.57
N GLY A 99 23.05 6.92 4.83
CA GLY A 99 24.05 6.63 5.86
C GLY A 99 24.81 5.34 5.57
N GLU A 100 25.74 4.97 6.45
CA GLU A 100 26.52 3.74 6.26
C GLU A 100 25.61 2.50 6.30
N GLY A 101 25.75 1.61 5.32
CA GLY A 101 24.96 0.39 5.19
C GLY A 101 23.48 0.61 4.86
N HIS A 102 23.03 1.84 4.61
CA HIS A 102 21.62 2.10 4.31
C HIS A 102 21.23 1.55 2.94
N GLY A 103 20.03 0.97 2.87
CA GLY A 103 19.50 0.43 1.62
C GLY A 103 17.99 0.63 1.49
N SER A 104 17.53 0.59 0.25
CA SER A 104 16.11 0.57 -0.09
C SER A 104 15.58 -0.87 -0.11
N SER A 105 14.26 -1.01 -0.06
CA SER A 105 13.62 -2.27 -0.46
C SER A 105 13.74 -2.47 -1.97
N ILE A 106 13.46 -3.69 -2.46
CA ILE A 106 13.18 -3.87 -3.89
C ILE A 106 11.89 -3.10 -4.19
N HIS A 107 11.88 -2.23 -5.20
CA HIS A 107 10.70 -1.40 -5.49
C HIS A 107 10.53 -1.09 -6.99
N ASP A 108 9.31 -0.68 -7.33
CA ASP A 108 8.92 -0.14 -8.63
C ASP A 108 8.89 1.40 -8.62
N HIS A 109 8.54 1.97 -9.77
CA HIS A 109 8.51 3.40 -10.03
C HIS A 109 7.13 3.93 -10.47
N THR A 110 6.09 3.09 -10.42
CA THR A 110 4.69 3.50 -10.64
C THR A 110 4.51 4.20 -11.99
N ASP A 111 4.92 3.50 -13.05
CA ASP A 111 4.87 3.96 -14.45
C ASP A 111 5.58 5.30 -14.71
N SER A 112 6.56 5.65 -13.86
CA SER A 112 7.34 6.87 -13.98
C SER A 112 8.78 6.59 -14.40
N HIS A 113 9.38 7.54 -15.14
CA HIS A 113 10.81 7.60 -15.37
C HIS A 113 11.54 7.88 -14.06
N CYS A 114 12.63 7.16 -13.80
CA CYS A 114 13.52 7.38 -12.66
C CYS A 114 14.94 7.57 -13.17
N PHE A 115 15.50 8.75 -12.91
CA PHE A 115 16.91 9.05 -13.12
C PHE A 115 17.59 9.14 -11.76
N LEU A 116 18.74 8.50 -11.61
CA LEU A 116 19.53 8.47 -10.38
C LEU A 116 20.95 8.91 -10.71
N LYS A 117 21.34 10.09 -10.27
CA LYS A 117 22.72 10.58 -10.36
C LYS A 117 23.42 10.50 -9.00
N LEU A 118 24.64 10.01 -8.96
CA LEU A 118 25.46 10.05 -7.73
C LEU A 118 26.11 11.43 -7.56
N LEU A 119 25.92 12.03 -6.37
CA LEU A 119 26.52 13.31 -5.98
C LEU A 119 27.72 13.14 -5.05
N GLN A 120 27.73 12.10 -4.22
CA GLN A 120 28.82 11.78 -3.31
C GLN A 120 28.82 10.28 -2.99
N GLY A 121 30.02 9.69 -2.86
CA GLY A 121 30.20 8.30 -2.48
C GLY A 121 29.89 7.33 -3.62
N SER A 122 29.39 6.14 -3.29
CA SER A 122 28.97 5.14 -4.28
C SER A 122 27.70 4.42 -3.84
N LEU A 123 26.91 3.95 -4.80
CA LEU A 123 25.72 3.15 -4.54
C LEU A 123 25.74 1.90 -5.40
N LYS A 124 25.39 0.76 -4.79
CA LYS A 124 25.14 -0.48 -5.51
C LYS A 124 23.68 -0.52 -5.94
N GLU A 125 23.44 -0.57 -7.24
CA GLU A 125 22.15 -0.91 -7.82
C GLU A 125 22.10 -2.41 -8.10
N THR A 126 21.01 -3.07 -7.67
CA THR A 126 20.71 -4.46 -7.99
C THR A 126 19.37 -4.52 -8.70
N LEU A 127 19.36 -4.98 -9.95
CA LEU A 127 18.16 -5.12 -10.77
C LEU A 127 17.49 -6.47 -10.55
N PHE A 128 16.17 -6.49 -10.55
CA PHE A 128 15.31 -7.67 -10.42
C PHE A 128 14.25 -7.66 -11.53
N ASN A 129 13.89 -8.86 -12.00
CA ASN A 129 12.68 -9.00 -12.83
C ASN A 129 11.43 -8.89 -11.96
N TRP A 130 10.29 -8.61 -12.60
CA TRP A 130 8.98 -8.70 -11.95
C TRP A 130 8.72 -10.13 -11.44
N PRO A 131 8.12 -10.29 -10.26
CA PRO A 131 7.85 -11.62 -9.71
C PRO A 131 6.77 -12.35 -10.54
N ASP A 132 6.98 -13.63 -10.78
CA ASP A 132 5.99 -14.50 -11.40
C ASP A 132 4.79 -14.75 -10.47
N LYS A 133 3.61 -14.95 -11.04
CA LYS A 133 2.35 -15.19 -10.29
C LYS A 133 2.40 -16.38 -9.34
N SER A 134 3.32 -17.31 -9.52
CA SER A 134 3.44 -18.50 -8.68
C SER A 134 4.12 -18.21 -7.34
N HIS A 135 4.92 -17.13 -7.23
CA HIS A 135 5.63 -16.72 -6.00
C HIS A 135 6.51 -17.80 -5.34
N GLN A 136 6.82 -18.91 -6.02
CA GLN A 136 7.39 -20.10 -5.38
C GLN A 136 8.90 -20.02 -5.14
N ASN A 137 9.63 -19.19 -5.91
CA ASN A 137 11.10 -19.20 -5.94
C ASN A 137 11.76 -17.90 -5.45
N GLY A 138 10.99 -16.98 -4.86
CA GLY A 138 11.48 -15.65 -4.50
C GLY A 138 11.98 -14.84 -5.70
N MET A 139 12.70 -13.76 -5.43
CA MET A 139 13.23 -12.83 -6.41
C MET A 139 14.75 -12.94 -6.48
N THR A 140 15.27 -13.21 -7.67
CA THR A 140 16.71 -13.32 -7.92
C THR A 140 17.25 -12.05 -8.59
N PRO A 141 18.43 -11.56 -8.18
CA PRO A 141 19.12 -10.50 -8.89
C PRO A 141 19.41 -10.89 -10.34
N ARG A 142 19.15 -9.98 -11.27
CA ARG A 142 19.49 -10.12 -12.69
C ARG A 142 20.82 -9.45 -13.04
N ALA A 143 21.09 -8.29 -12.45
CA ALA A 143 22.31 -7.53 -12.70
C ALA A 143 22.65 -6.68 -11.46
N GLN A 144 23.93 -6.34 -11.33
CA GLN A 144 24.43 -5.46 -10.29
C GLN A 144 25.43 -4.48 -10.87
N THR A 145 25.36 -3.23 -10.43
CA THR A 145 26.25 -2.17 -10.88
C THR A 145 26.59 -1.27 -9.70
N ILE A 146 27.85 -0.85 -9.59
CA ILE A 146 28.26 0.18 -8.64
C ILE A 146 28.29 1.51 -9.38
N LEU A 147 27.38 2.40 -9.01
CA LEU A 147 27.38 3.78 -9.45
C LEU A 147 28.40 4.58 -8.65
N GLN A 148 29.31 5.21 -9.37
CA GLN A 148 30.33 6.12 -8.86
C GLN A 148 29.85 7.57 -8.97
N GLU A 149 30.56 8.48 -8.28
CA GLU A 149 30.29 9.91 -8.33
C GLU A 149 30.12 10.44 -9.76
N ASN A 150 29.12 11.32 -9.92
CA ASN A 150 28.68 11.94 -11.17
C ASN A 150 28.01 11.02 -12.20
N GLN A 151 28.11 9.70 -12.09
CA GLN A 151 27.39 8.78 -12.98
C GLN A 151 25.87 8.90 -12.81
N CYS A 152 25.14 8.68 -13.90
CA CYS A 152 23.67 8.66 -13.91
C CYS A 152 23.12 7.33 -14.43
N ALA A 153 22.31 6.66 -13.62
CA ALA A 153 21.50 5.50 -14.02
C ALA A 153 20.07 5.93 -14.38
N TYR A 154 19.42 5.09 -15.17
CA TYR A 154 18.02 5.23 -15.55
C TYR A 154 17.28 3.90 -15.36
N ILE A 155 16.05 3.98 -14.85
CA ILE A 155 15.13 2.85 -14.76
C ILE A 155 13.68 3.32 -14.94
N ASN A 156 12.85 2.42 -15.44
CA ASN A 156 11.39 2.49 -15.37
C ASN A 156 10.82 1.08 -15.19
N ASP A 157 9.51 0.98 -15.00
CA ASP A 157 8.84 -0.31 -14.72
C ASP A 157 8.97 -1.34 -15.86
N SER A 158 9.20 -0.90 -17.11
CA SER A 158 9.44 -1.80 -18.24
C SER A 158 10.83 -2.46 -18.20
N LEU A 159 11.81 -1.83 -17.55
CA LEU A 159 13.16 -2.36 -17.37
C LEU A 159 13.26 -3.31 -16.17
N GLY A 160 12.37 -3.13 -15.18
CA GLY A 160 12.24 -4.03 -14.04
C GLY A 160 12.15 -3.29 -12.72
N LEU A 161 12.56 -3.99 -11.67
CA LEU A 161 12.58 -3.51 -10.29
C LEU A 161 14.03 -3.33 -9.85
N HIS A 162 14.27 -2.51 -8.84
CA HIS A 162 15.61 -2.40 -8.30
C HIS A 162 15.68 -2.24 -6.78
N ARG A 163 16.86 -2.55 -6.25
CA ARG A 163 17.29 -2.18 -4.90
C ARG A 163 18.57 -1.37 -5.01
N VAL A 164 18.60 -0.23 -4.34
CA VAL A 164 19.74 0.67 -4.25
C VAL A 164 20.26 0.70 -2.82
N GLU A 165 21.57 0.52 -2.64
CA GLU A 165 22.21 0.34 -1.34
C GLU A 165 23.54 1.10 -1.27
N ASN A 166 23.77 1.82 -0.18
CA ASN A 166 25.11 2.23 0.23
C ASN A 166 25.76 1.04 0.94
N VAL A 167 26.64 0.34 0.23
CA VAL A 167 27.38 -0.82 0.78
C VAL A 167 28.60 -0.40 1.61
N SER A 168 28.92 0.90 1.66
CA SER A 168 29.99 1.39 2.52
C SER A 168 29.57 1.34 3.99
N HIS A 169 30.49 0.89 4.84
CA HIS A 169 30.34 0.88 6.29
C HIS A 169 31.02 2.07 6.98
N THR A 170 31.67 2.95 6.21
CA THR A 170 32.46 4.08 6.74
C THR A 170 32.15 5.42 6.07
N GLU A 171 31.50 5.41 4.91
CA GLU A 171 31.25 6.61 4.11
C GLU A 171 29.76 6.72 3.76
N PRO A 172 29.15 7.90 3.93
CA PRO A 172 27.80 8.15 3.43
C PRO A 172 27.79 8.34 1.92
N ALA A 173 26.63 8.10 1.31
CA ALA A 173 26.37 8.41 -0.09
C ALA A 173 25.23 9.43 -0.24
N VAL A 174 25.28 10.21 -1.32
CA VAL A 174 24.25 11.18 -1.68
C VAL A 174 23.92 11.01 -3.16
N SER A 175 22.64 10.89 -3.49
CA SER A 175 22.17 10.79 -4.87
C SER A 175 21.08 11.81 -5.19
N LEU A 176 21.06 12.28 -6.42
CA LEU A 176 20.03 13.14 -7.00
C LEU A 176 19.08 12.27 -7.83
N HIS A 177 17.79 12.30 -7.49
CA HIS A 177 16.75 11.55 -8.15
C HIS A 177 15.78 12.48 -8.86
N LEU A 178 15.47 12.17 -10.12
CA LEU A 178 14.39 12.80 -10.88
C LEU A 178 13.33 11.75 -11.21
N TYR A 179 12.09 12.05 -10.86
CA TYR A 179 10.93 11.21 -11.19
C TYR A 179 9.94 11.96 -12.08
N SER A 180 9.52 11.36 -13.19
CA SER A 180 8.54 11.96 -14.11
C SER A 180 7.59 10.90 -14.70
N PRO A 181 6.26 11.02 -14.52
CA PRO A 181 5.58 12.00 -13.67
C PRO A 181 5.92 11.85 -12.17
N PRO A 182 5.56 12.83 -11.33
CA PRO A 182 5.66 12.69 -9.88
C PRO A 182 4.66 11.63 -9.37
N PHE A 183 5.08 10.81 -8.41
CA PHE A 183 4.21 9.85 -7.73
C PHE A 183 4.31 9.97 -6.20
N GLN A 184 3.28 9.48 -5.51
CA GLN A 184 3.18 9.53 -4.04
C GLN A 184 3.26 8.16 -3.36
N SER A 185 3.19 7.08 -4.12
CA SER A 185 3.26 5.71 -3.63
C SER A 185 4.00 4.85 -4.63
N CYS A 186 4.69 3.83 -4.14
CA CYS A 186 5.23 2.76 -4.96
C CYS A 186 4.96 1.41 -4.28
N ARG A 187 5.25 0.32 -4.97
CA ARG A 187 5.25 -1.02 -4.39
C ARG A 187 6.67 -1.40 -3.95
N THR A 188 6.77 -1.96 -2.75
CA THR A 188 7.97 -2.64 -2.29
C THR A 188 7.75 -4.14 -2.30
N PHE A 189 8.79 -4.90 -2.61
CA PHE A 189 8.72 -6.34 -2.80
C PHE A 189 9.59 -7.06 -1.77
N ASP A 190 9.01 -8.09 -1.16
CA ASP A 190 9.74 -9.04 -0.33
C ASP A 190 10.58 -9.96 -1.23
N GLN A 191 11.90 -9.94 -1.05
CA GLN A 191 12.80 -10.70 -1.92
C GLN A 191 12.58 -12.21 -1.84
N ARG A 192 12.16 -12.76 -0.70
CA ARG A 192 12.00 -14.21 -0.52
C ARG A 192 10.73 -14.74 -1.19
N THR A 193 9.70 -13.91 -1.28
CA THR A 193 8.35 -14.36 -1.69
C THR A 193 7.82 -13.64 -2.93
N GLY A 194 8.42 -12.52 -3.34
CA GLY A 194 7.89 -11.65 -4.38
C GLY A 194 6.58 -10.95 -4.02
N HIS A 195 6.10 -11.07 -2.78
CA HIS A 195 4.90 -10.37 -2.34
C HIS A 195 5.17 -8.87 -2.27
N SER A 196 4.23 -8.08 -2.79
CA SER A 196 4.34 -6.63 -2.83
C SER A 196 3.46 -5.94 -1.80
N ASN A 197 3.94 -4.86 -1.21
CA ASN A 197 3.15 -3.94 -0.38
C ASN A 197 3.18 -2.55 -0.99
N THR A 198 2.04 -1.87 -1.02
CA THR A 198 1.99 -0.45 -1.43
C THR A 198 2.46 0.43 -0.27
N VAL A 199 3.45 1.27 -0.53
CA VAL A 199 4.04 2.18 0.45
C VAL A 199 3.87 3.61 -0.03
N ARG A 200 3.36 4.48 0.85
CA ARG A 200 3.32 5.93 0.60
C ARG A 200 4.70 6.51 0.83
N MET A 201 5.22 7.23 -0.17
CA MET A 201 6.49 7.93 -0.06
C MET A 201 6.31 9.22 0.75
N THR A 202 7.22 9.47 1.68
CA THR A 202 7.23 10.68 2.51
C THR A 202 8.53 11.44 2.31
N PHE A 203 8.46 12.76 2.32
CA PHE A 203 9.64 13.62 2.31
C PHE A 203 10.13 13.87 3.72
N TRP A 204 11.42 13.65 3.95
CA TRP A 204 12.12 14.04 5.17
C TRP A 204 12.33 15.56 5.23
N SER A 205 12.61 16.19 4.11
CA SER A 205 12.64 17.65 4.01
C SER A 205 12.10 18.12 2.68
N ARG A 206 11.67 19.38 2.64
CA ARG A 206 11.29 20.07 1.40
C ARG A 206 12.03 21.39 1.35
N PHE A 207 12.68 21.67 0.21
CA PHE A 207 13.37 22.94 -0.05
C PHE A 207 14.41 23.29 1.02
N GLY A 208 15.06 22.29 1.62
CA GLY A 208 16.03 22.49 2.69
C GLY A 208 15.43 22.68 4.10
N HIS A 209 14.12 22.52 4.27
CA HIS A 209 13.43 22.61 5.56
C HIS A 209 12.84 21.26 5.97
N ARG A 210 13.09 20.84 7.22
CA ARG A 210 12.58 19.56 7.75
C ARG A 210 11.04 19.58 7.73
N THR A 211 10.43 18.56 7.18
CA THR A 211 8.98 18.39 7.25
C THR A 211 8.57 18.06 8.68
N PRO A 212 7.47 18.66 9.20
CA PRO A 212 6.93 18.27 10.50
C PRO A 212 6.70 16.76 10.52
N TYR A 213 7.03 16.12 11.64
CA TYR A 213 6.59 14.76 11.87
C TYR A 213 5.07 14.78 12.01
N GLU A 214 4.35 14.46 10.95
CA GLU A 214 2.95 14.09 11.08
C GLU A 214 2.93 12.79 11.89
N ARG A 215 2.58 12.88 13.18
CA ARG A 215 1.97 11.73 13.83
C ARG A 215 0.80 11.38 12.94
N LEU A 216 0.88 10.25 12.25
CA LEU A 216 -0.30 9.57 11.77
C LEU A 216 -1.14 9.33 13.01
N ASP A 217 -2.05 10.25 13.30
CA ASP A 217 -3.02 10.07 14.36
C ASP A 217 -3.81 8.82 13.97
N VAL A 218 -3.53 7.72 14.66
CA VAL A 218 -4.21 6.43 14.54
C VAL A 218 -5.70 6.55 14.89
N LYS A 219 -6.20 7.75 15.19
CA LYS A 219 -7.63 8.06 15.39
C LYS A 219 -8.50 7.73 14.18
N LEU A 220 -7.98 7.75 12.95
CA LEU A 220 -8.79 7.46 11.75
C LEU A 220 -8.95 5.96 11.41
N LYS A 221 -8.15 5.06 12.02
CA LYS A 221 -8.31 3.61 11.81
C LYS A 221 -9.16 2.94 12.89
N VAL A 222 -9.21 3.49 14.11
CA VAL A 222 -10.07 2.95 15.17
C VAL A 222 -11.54 3.14 14.83
N SER A 223 -11.94 4.30 14.30
CA SER A 223 -13.35 4.54 13.93
C SER A 223 -13.83 3.63 12.79
N SER A 224 -12.98 3.36 11.79
CA SER A 224 -13.30 2.44 10.70
C SER A 224 -13.43 0.99 11.18
N PHE A 225 -12.52 0.56 12.07
CA PHE A 225 -12.54 -0.80 12.61
C PHE A 225 -13.70 -1.02 13.61
N GLU A 226 -13.99 -0.03 14.46
CA GLU A 226 -15.15 -0.05 15.36
C GLU A 226 -16.47 -0.01 14.59
N ASN A 227 -16.59 0.82 13.55
CA ASN A 227 -17.78 0.85 12.70
C ASN A 227 -17.97 -0.48 11.97
N HIS A 228 -16.91 -1.10 11.47
CA HIS A 228 -17.00 -2.39 10.80
C HIS A 228 -17.37 -3.52 11.78
N LYS A 229 -16.79 -3.52 12.99
CA LYS A 229 -17.16 -4.45 14.06
C LYS A 229 -18.61 -4.27 14.50
N HIS A 230 -19.08 -3.02 14.64
CA HIS A 230 -20.46 -2.71 15.02
C HIS A 230 -21.46 -3.10 13.92
N GLN A 231 -21.10 -2.94 12.64
CA GLN A 231 -21.92 -3.37 11.51
C GLN A 231 -21.99 -4.90 11.40
N LEU A 232 -20.89 -5.61 11.68
CA LEU A 232 -20.86 -7.08 11.74
C LEU A 232 -21.67 -7.61 12.93
N LEU A 233 -21.58 -6.97 14.10
CA LEU A 233 -22.37 -7.31 15.28
C LEU A 233 -23.88 -7.10 15.04
N LYS A 234 -24.27 -5.96 14.45
CA LYS A 234 -25.67 -5.71 14.05
C LYS A 234 -26.17 -6.71 13.03
N SER A 235 -25.37 -7.03 12.02
CA SER A 235 -25.74 -8.02 10.99
C SER A 235 -25.92 -9.41 11.58
N ARG A 236 -25.08 -9.79 12.56
CA ARG A 236 -25.23 -11.06 13.29
C ARG A 236 -26.46 -11.05 14.18
N GLN A 237 -26.73 -10.01 14.97
CA GLN A 237 -27.95 -9.90 15.78
C GLN A 237 -29.23 -10.01 14.93
N VAL A 238 -29.28 -9.34 13.77
CA VAL A 238 -30.42 -9.45 12.84
C VAL A 238 -30.55 -10.86 12.25
N ALA A 239 -29.44 -11.54 11.97
CA ALA A 239 -29.46 -12.92 11.50
C ALA A 239 -29.97 -13.88 12.58
N PHE A 240 -29.56 -13.68 13.84
CA PHE A 240 -30.05 -14.47 14.99
C PHE A 240 -31.54 -14.26 15.25
N ALA A 241 -32.02 -13.01 15.28
CA ALA A 241 -33.45 -12.72 15.45
C ALA A 241 -34.31 -13.38 14.35
N LYS A 242 -33.83 -13.41 13.10
CA LYS A 242 -34.51 -14.11 12.00
C LYS A 242 -34.51 -15.63 12.15
N ILE A 243 -33.45 -16.20 12.74
CA ILE A 243 -33.40 -17.64 13.05
C ILE A 243 -34.41 -17.94 14.16
N GLU A 244 -34.47 -17.11 15.19
CA GLU A 244 -35.39 -17.22 16.32
C GLU A 244 -36.85 -17.14 15.88
N GLU A 245 -37.25 -16.13 15.10
CA GLU A 245 -38.60 -16.02 14.54
C GLU A 245 -38.99 -17.25 13.71
N ARG A 246 -38.06 -17.75 12.86
CA ARG A 246 -38.31 -18.96 12.06
C ARG A 246 -38.46 -20.20 12.93
N TRP A 247 -37.67 -20.30 14.00
CA TRP A 247 -37.74 -21.41 14.94
C TRP A 247 -39.05 -21.40 15.73
N VAL A 248 -39.45 -20.25 16.28
CA VAL A 248 -40.73 -20.07 16.98
C VAL A 248 -41.90 -20.39 16.05
N HIS A 249 -41.86 -19.90 14.81
CA HIS A 249 -42.89 -20.20 13.82
C HIS A 249 -42.95 -21.71 13.46
N GLN A 250 -41.81 -22.37 13.23
CA GLN A 250 -41.78 -23.81 12.96
C GLN A 250 -42.20 -24.65 14.17
N ALA A 251 -41.81 -24.25 15.37
CA ALA A 251 -42.19 -24.91 16.62
C ALA A 251 -43.70 -24.78 16.85
N GLY A 252 -44.28 -23.60 16.64
CA GLY A 252 -45.73 -23.37 16.68
C GLY A 252 -46.49 -24.23 15.66
N LEU A 253 -46.01 -24.32 14.42
CA LEU A 253 -46.61 -25.20 13.40
C LEU A 253 -46.52 -26.69 13.77
N ARG A 254 -45.42 -27.12 14.40
CA ARG A 254 -45.28 -28.51 14.87
C ARG A 254 -46.23 -28.82 16.03
N LEU A 255 -46.41 -27.89 16.97
CA LEU A 255 -47.40 -28.01 18.05
C LEU A 255 -48.83 -28.06 17.51
N GLN A 256 -49.18 -27.22 16.54
CA GLN A 256 -50.51 -27.26 15.90
C GLN A 256 -50.76 -28.59 15.19
N ARG A 257 -49.75 -29.15 14.52
CA ARG A 257 -49.88 -30.48 13.89
C ARG A 257 -49.98 -31.61 14.91
N LEU A 258 -49.21 -31.55 16.01
CA LEU A 258 -49.27 -32.55 17.06
C LEU A 258 -50.65 -32.54 17.75
N THR A 259 -51.16 -31.35 18.06
CA THR A 259 -52.49 -31.18 18.68
C THR A 259 -53.60 -31.68 17.76
N PHE A 260 -53.57 -31.35 16.46
CA PHE A 260 -54.50 -31.93 15.48
C PHE A 260 -54.42 -33.45 15.41
N SER A 261 -53.21 -34.02 15.35
CA SER A 261 -53.03 -35.48 15.29
C SER A 261 -53.49 -36.19 16.58
N VAL A 262 -53.33 -35.56 17.74
CA VAL A 262 -53.80 -36.11 19.03
C VAL A 262 -55.33 -36.06 19.09
N VAL A 263 -55.95 -34.95 18.66
CA VAL A 263 -57.42 -34.81 18.60
C VAL A 263 -58.03 -35.78 17.59
N GLU A 264 -57.43 -35.95 16.41
CA GLU A 264 -57.89 -36.86 15.37
C GLU A 264 -57.77 -38.33 15.79
N LYS A 265 -56.64 -38.70 16.43
CA LYS A 265 -56.49 -40.04 17.02
C LYS A 265 -57.42 -40.28 18.20
N ALA A 266 -57.70 -39.27 19.02
CA ALA A 266 -58.70 -39.38 20.08
C ALA A 266 -60.11 -39.60 19.49
N HIS A 267 -60.47 -38.90 18.43
CA HIS A 267 -61.73 -39.13 17.71
C HIS A 267 -61.82 -40.54 17.09
N TYR A 268 -60.72 -41.07 16.54
CA TYR A 268 -60.68 -42.42 15.97
C TYR A 268 -60.78 -43.52 17.03
N VAL A 269 -60.16 -43.33 18.20
CA VAL A 269 -60.14 -44.33 19.28
C VAL A 269 -61.42 -44.33 20.11
N PHE A 270 -62.06 -43.18 20.31
CA PHE A 270 -63.21 -43.05 21.22
C PHE A 270 -64.58 -42.90 20.52
N GLY A 271 -64.65 -42.82 19.19
CA GLY A 271 -65.92 -42.63 18.48
C GLY A 271 -66.70 -41.41 18.99
N SER A 272 -68.04 -41.40 18.89
CA SER A 272 -68.90 -40.31 19.37
C SER A 272 -68.90 -40.10 20.90
N GLU A 273 -68.03 -40.77 21.66
CA GLU A 273 -67.83 -40.59 23.11
C GLU A 273 -66.55 -39.80 23.45
N ALA A 274 -66.06 -38.95 22.54
CA ALA A 274 -64.88 -38.09 22.74
C ALA A 274 -65.04 -36.97 23.82
N GLN A 275 -66.08 -37.01 24.66
CA GLN A 275 -66.38 -36.01 25.69
C GLN A 275 -66.33 -36.55 27.13
N THR A 276 -65.59 -37.63 27.38
CA THR A 276 -65.36 -38.05 28.77
C THR A 276 -64.28 -37.17 29.42
N PRO A 277 -64.48 -36.67 30.65
CA PRO A 277 -63.56 -35.74 31.31
C PRO A 277 -62.10 -36.24 31.41
N SER A 278 -61.90 -37.56 31.45
CA SER A 278 -60.57 -38.18 31.57
C SER A 278 -59.73 -38.08 30.29
N ALA A 279 -60.34 -38.19 29.11
CA ALA A 279 -59.63 -38.08 27.83
C ALA A 279 -59.18 -36.64 27.54
N LEU A 280 -60.03 -35.66 27.90
CA LEU A 280 -59.69 -34.23 27.83
C LEU A 280 -58.59 -33.85 28.82
N SER A 281 -58.60 -34.43 30.03
CA SER A 281 -57.52 -34.24 31.02
C SER A 281 -56.18 -34.73 30.49
N LEU A 282 -56.13 -35.94 29.93
CA LEU A 282 -54.89 -36.52 29.41
C LEU A 282 -54.35 -35.72 28.21
N ALA A 283 -55.23 -35.22 27.33
CA ALA A 283 -54.84 -34.35 26.24
C ALA A 283 -54.28 -33.00 26.75
N ALA A 284 -54.90 -32.42 27.79
CA ALA A 284 -54.42 -31.20 28.43
C ALA A 284 -53.04 -31.40 29.08
N ASP A 285 -52.81 -32.53 29.75
CA ASP A 285 -51.52 -32.86 30.39
C ASP A 285 -50.39 -33.01 29.36
N ILE A 286 -50.68 -33.64 28.22
CA ILE A 286 -49.71 -33.77 27.12
C ILE A 286 -49.36 -32.40 26.53
N VAL A 287 -50.37 -31.56 26.27
CA VAL A 287 -50.14 -30.19 25.77
C VAL A 287 -49.33 -29.38 26.78
N HIS A 288 -49.66 -29.46 28.07
CA HIS A 288 -48.96 -28.76 29.13
C HIS A 288 -47.48 -29.19 29.24
N SER A 289 -47.22 -30.49 29.17
CA SER A 289 -45.85 -31.05 29.15
C SER A 289 -45.05 -30.57 27.93
N CYS A 290 -45.67 -30.52 26.75
CA CYS A 290 -45.04 -29.98 25.55
C CYS A 290 -44.70 -28.48 25.69
N VAL A 291 -45.60 -27.67 26.26
CA VAL A 291 -45.37 -26.23 26.51
C VAL A 291 -44.18 -26.04 27.46
N ILE A 292 -44.12 -26.78 28.57
CA ILE A 292 -43.00 -26.72 29.52
C ILE A 292 -41.67 -27.07 28.83
N HIS A 293 -41.65 -28.04 27.92
CA HIS A 293 -40.44 -28.43 27.22
C HIS A 293 -39.96 -27.35 26.23
N LEU A 294 -40.89 -26.64 25.58
CA LEU A 294 -40.54 -25.48 24.76
C LEU A 294 -39.99 -24.33 25.61
N ASP A 295 -40.62 -24.01 26.73
CA ASP A 295 -40.17 -22.92 27.61
C ASP A 295 -38.74 -23.17 28.13
N ARG A 296 -38.42 -24.41 28.51
CA ARG A 296 -37.06 -24.80 28.93
C ARG A 296 -36.03 -24.70 27.81
N THR A 297 -36.45 -24.98 26.57
CA THR A 297 -35.57 -24.86 25.40
C THR A 297 -35.31 -23.39 25.07
N HIS A 298 -36.33 -22.53 25.22
CA HIS A 298 -36.23 -21.08 25.06
C HIS A 298 -35.28 -20.46 26.10
N GLU A 299 -35.40 -20.85 27.37
CA GLU A 299 -34.46 -20.42 28.42
C GLU A 299 -33.01 -20.85 28.15
N HIS A 300 -32.79 -22.05 27.59
CA HIS A 300 -31.46 -22.53 27.25
C HIS A 300 -30.82 -21.71 26.12
N ILE A 301 -31.61 -21.29 25.13
CA ILE A 301 -31.16 -20.44 24.03
C ILE A 301 -30.78 -19.04 24.56
N HIS A 302 -31.61 -18.43 25.40
CA HIS A 302 -31.28 -17.14 26.03
C HIS A 302 -30.04 -17.20 26.92
N ARG A 303 -29.79 -18.32 27.60
CA ARG A 303 -28.56 -18.49 28.39
C ARG A 303 -27.32 -18.53 27.50
N LEU A 304 -27.39 -19.24 26.38
CA LEU A 304 -26.33 -19.23 25.38
C LEU A 304 -26.10 -17.82 24.81
N GLU A 305 -27.13 -16.98 24.64
CA GLU A 305 -26.94 -15.58 24.23
C GLU A 305 -26.16 -14.74 25.26
N SER A 306 -26.43 -14.94 26.55
CA SER A 306 -25.76 -14.19 27.64
C SER A 306 -24.26 -14.50 27.78
N GLU A 307 -23.83 -15.70 27.38
CA GLU A 307 -22.41 -16.12 27.43
C GLU A 307 -21.57 -15.53 26.28
N PHE A 308 -22.21 -14.93 25.26
CA PHE A 308 -21.53 -14.33 24.11
C PHE A 308 -21.45 -12.79 24.15
N GLU A 309 -21.93 -12.13 25.21
CA GLU A 309 -21.67 -10.70 25.41
C GLU A 309 -20.20 -10.48 25.84
N PRO A 310 -19.40 -9.70 25.08
CA PRO A 310 -18.05 -9.35 25.52
C PRO A 310 -18.14 -8.41 26.74
N PRO A 311 -17.21 -8.52 27.71
CA PRO A 311 -17.26 -7.70 28.91
C PRO A 311 -17.25 -6.21 28.55
N LEU A 312 -18.16 -5.45 29.18
CA LEU A 312 -18.20 -3.99 29.15
C LEU A 312 -16.85 -3.44 29.61
N ILE A 313 -16.06 -2.92 28.68
CA ILE A 313 -14.87 -2.13 29.01
C ILE A 313 -15.38 -0.78 29.53
N VAL A 314 -15.40 -0.63 30.85
CA VAL A 314 -15.56 0.67 31.50
C VAL A 314 -14.26 1.43 31.26
N ALA A 315 -14.29 2.41 30.36
CA ALA A 315 -13.19 3.34 30.17
C ALA A 315 -13.12 4.27 31.39
N ASP A 316 -12.27 3.93 32.34
CA ASP A 316 -11.93 4.81 33.45
C ASP A 316 -11.09 5.98 32.91
N LYS A 317 -11.64 7.20 33.04
CA LYS A 317 -10.94 8.44 32.74
C LYS A 317 -10.28 8.91 34.03
N SER A 318 -9.10 8.39 34.33
CA SER A 318 -8.20 8.98 35.32
C SER A 318 -6.75 8.94 34.83
N GLU A 319 -6.09 10.08 35.02
CA GLU A 319 -4.73 10.42 34.62
C GLU A 319 -3.66 9.46 35.16
N GLY A 320 -2.49 9.46 34.50
CA GLY A 320 -1.22 9.14 35.16
C GLY A 320 -0.43 7.97 34.56
N THR A 321 0.56 8.32 33.75
CA THR A 321 1.91 7.73 33.70
C THR A 321 2.04 6.20 33.88
N GLN A 322 2.32 5.48 32.80
CA GLN A 322 2.98 4.16 32.90
C GLN A 322 4.19 4.08 31.98
N HIS A 323 5.35 3.90 32.64
CA HIS A 323 6.57 3.35 32.07
C HIS A 323 6.27 1.98 31.44
N PHE A 324 6.77 1.73 30.23
CA PHE A 324 6.89 0.39 29.70
C PHE A 324 8.34 -0.07 29.80
N ALA A 325 8.53 -1.10 30.63
CA ALA A 325 9.71 -1.94 30.69
C ALA A 325 9.84 -2.72 29.37
N GLY A 326 11.09 -2.96 28.96
CA GLY A 326 11.42 -3.69 27.75
C GLY A 326 11.05 -5.18 27.84
N GLU A 327 10.55 -5.70 26.74
CA GLU A 327 10.61 -7.13 26.42
C GLU A 327 11.56 -7.31 25.24
N GLN A 328 12.74 -7.84 25.56
CA GLN A 328 13.66 -8.44 24.60
C GLN A 328 13.04 -9.73 24.07
N LEU A 329 12.87 -9.84 22.75
CA LEU A 329 12.77 -11.13 22.08
C LEU A 329 14.14 -11.51 21.52
N ASN A 330 14.88 -12.30 22.31
CA ASN A 330 15.97 -13.15 21.87
C ASN A 330 15.41 -14.31 21.02
N LEU A 331 16.08 -14.65 19.92
CA LEU A 331 16.14 -15.91 19.14
C LEU A 331 16.70 -15.50 17.75
N PHE A 332 17.91 -15.82 17.27
CA PHE A 332 18.83 -16.93 17.46
C PHE A 332 20.29 -16.43 17.32
N GLN A 333 21.17 -16.85 18.23
CA GLN A 333 22.62 -16.86 18.03
C GLN A 333 23.02 -18.23 17.47
N SER A 334 23.71 -18.25 16.33
CA SER A 334 24.50 -19.40 15.89
C SER A 334 25.94 -19.19 16.35
N SER A 335 26.40 -20.01 17.30
CA SER A 335 27.80 -20.07 17.75
C SER A 335 28.65 -20.88 16.74
N PRO A 336 29.96 -20.59 16.60
CA PRO A 336 30.85 -21.33 15.69
C PRO A 336 31.38 -22.61 16.34
N HIS A 337 31.58 -23.64 15.53
CA HIS A 337 32.26 -24.88 15.89
C HIS A 337 33.61 -24.91 15.16
N GLU A 338 34.70 -24.73 15.90
CA GLU A 338 35.96 -25.42 15.59
C GLU A 338 35.93 -26.79 16.31
N PRO A 339 36.68 -27.77 15.79
CA PRO A 339 37.84 -28.19 16.56
C PRO A 339 39.09 -28.59 15.73
N ASP A 340 40.23 -28.43 16.42
CA ASP A 340 41.55 -29.07 16.35
C ASP A 340 42.43 -29.00 15.09
#